data_AF-T1IEV4-F1
#
_entry.id   AF-T1IEV4-F1
#
_cell.length_a   1.000
_cell.length_b   1.000
_cell.length_c   1.000
_cell.angle_alpha   90.00
_cell.angle_beta   90.00
_cell.angle_gamma   90.00
#
_symmetry.space_group_name_H-M   'P 1'
#
loop_
_entity.id
_entity.type
_entity.pdbx_description
1 polymer ?
#
loop_
_entity_poly.entity_id
_entity_poly.type
_entity_poly.pdbx_seq_one_letter_code
_entity_poly.pdbx_strand_id
1 'polypeptide(L)' 'MAELEQKKLSELRVVDLKVELEKRDIDVTGVKAVLVKKLSKALTDEGHDPDKYLFTVDSKGGTPVKKTPHETLH' A
#
# COMPACT_ATOMS: atom_id res chain seq x y z
N MET A 1 20.32 -5.91 7.60
CA MET A 1 19.35 -5.03 8.27
C MET A 1 18.42 -4.51 7.18
N ALA A 2 17.17 -4.95 7.15
CA ALA A 2 16.18 -4.43 6.21
C ALA A 2 15.63 -3.13 6.81
N GLU A 3 15.91 -2.01 6.17
CA GLU A 3 15.39 -0.71 6.59
C GLU A 3 14.02 -0.54 5.93
N LEU A 4 12.97 -0.73 6.73
CA LEU A 4 11.60 -0.52 6.30
C LEU A 4 11.27 0.96 6.47
N GLU A 5 10.95 1.62 5.37
CA GLU A 5 10.64 3.05 5.35
C GLU A 5 9.13 3.22 5.20
N GLN A 6 8.54 4.04 6.07
CA GLN A 6 7.12 4.36 6.03
C GLN A 6 6.87 5.51 5.05
N LYS A 7 6.14 5.24 3.98
CA LYS A 7 5.81 6.23 2.94
C LYS A 7 4.32 6.39 2.77
N LYS A 8 3.90 7.60 2.41
CA LYS A 8 2.52 7.88 2.03
C LYS A 8 2.22 7.26 0.67
N LEU A 9 0.94 6.99 0.43
CA LEU A 9 0.41 6.53 -0.86
C LEU A 9 0.99 7.30 -2.07
N SER A 10 1.00 8.63 -1.99
CA SER A 10 1.47 9.51 -3.06
C SER A 10 2.99 9.41 -3.31
N GLU A 11 3.74 9.03 -2.29
CA GLU A 11 5.21 8.90 -2.32
C GLU A 11 5.67 7.51 -2.77
N LEU A 12 4.75 6.55 -2.85
CA LEU A 12 5.02 5.23 -3.41
C LEU A 12 5.36 5.31 -4.90
N ARG A 13 6.28 4.43 -5.33
CA ARG A 13 6.58 4.24 -6.75
C ARG A 13 5.50 3.36 -7.37
N VAL A 14 5.40 3.41 -8.70
CA VAL A 14 4.45 2.57 -9.44
C VAL A 14 4.63 1.09 -9.12
N VAL A 15 5.87 0.61 -8.98
CA VAL A 15 6.13 -0.79 -8.60
C VAL A 15 5.53 -1.12 -7.23
N ASP A 16 5.73 -0.24 -6.24
CA ASP A 16 5.22 -0.43 -4.88
C ASP A 16 3.68 -0.37 -4.85
N LEU A 17 3.09 0.59 -5.57
CA LEU A 17 1.64 0.71 -5.73
C LEU A 17 1.03 -0.54 -6.36
N LYS A 18 1.66 -1.10 -7.39
CA LYS A 18 1.19 -2.32 -8.05
C LYS A 18 1.22 -3.51 -7.09
N VAL A 19 2.30 -3.67 -6.33
CA VAL A 19 2.41 -4.75 -5.34
C VAL A 19 1.31 -4.63 -4.27
N GLU A 20 1.04 -3.43 -3.78
CA GLU A 20 0.01 -3.20 -2.77
C GLU A 20 -1.42 -3.38 -3.28
N LEU A 21 -1.65 -3.18 -4.57
CA LEU A 21 -2.91 -3.47 -5.26
C LEU A 21 -3.08 -4.97 -5.53
N GLU A 22 -2.04 -5.63 -6.03
CA GLU A 22 -2.05 -7.07 -6.35
C GLU A 22 -2.29 -7.91 -5.08
N LYS A 23 -1.72 -7.50 -3.94
CA LYS A 23 -1.96 -8.14 -2.63
C LYS A 23 -3.39 -8.08 -2.12
N ARG A 24 -4.19 -7.17 -2.67
CA ARG A 24 -5.60 -6.94 -2.35
C ARG A 24 -6.52 -7.46 -3.47
N ASP A 25 -5.95 -8.17 -4.45
CA ASP A 25 -6.64 -8.66 -5.64
C ASP A 25 -7.28 -7.52 -6.46
N ILE A 26 -6.59 -6.38 -6.57
CA ILE A 26 -7.05 -5.21 -7.31
C ILE A 26 -6.22 -5.03 -8.58
N ASP A 27 -6.90 -4.72 -9.68
CA ASP A 27 -6.28 -4.42 -10.98
C ASP A 27 -5.18 -3.35 -10.92
N VAL A 28 -3.96 -3.80 -11.19
CA VAL A 28 -2.74 -2.98 -11.32
C VAL A 28 -2.58 -2.29 -12.68
N THR A 29 -3.66 -2.24 -13.46
CA THR A 29 -3.73 -1.65 -14.79
C THR A 29 -3.96 -0.14 -14.71
N GLY A 30 -3.17 0.62 -15.49
CA GLY A 30 -3.26 2.07 -15.59
C GLY A 30 -1.99 2.82 -15.18
N VAL A 31 -2.06 4.16 -15.25
CA VAL A 31 -0.99 5.08 -14.85
C VAL A 31 -0.95 5.26 -13.32
N LYS A 32 0.15 5.83 -12.78
CA LYS A 32 0.34 6.04 -11.33
C LYS A 32 -0.90 6.62 -10.64
N ALA A 33 -1.52 7.65 -11.22
CA ALA A 33 -2.71 8.29 -10.65
C ALA A 33 -3.91 7.33 -10.49
N VAL A 34 -4.09 6.42 -11.45
CA VAL A 34 -5.15 5.40 -11.39
C VAL A 34 -4.85 4.40 -10.28
N LEU A 35 -3.59 3.95 -10.17
CA LEU A 35 -3.16 3.03 -9.12
C LEU A 35 -3.34 3.64 -7.72
N VAL A 36 -2.91 4.88 -7.54
CA VAL A 36 -3.11 5.66 -6.30
C VAL A 36 -4.60 5.71 -5.96
N LYS A 37 -5.47 6.06 -6.90
CA LYS A 37 -6.92 6.18 -6.66
C LYS A 37 -7.59 4.83 -6.34
N LYS A 38 -7.17 3.75 -6.99
CA LYS A 38 -7.66 2.40 -6.70
C LYS A 38 -7.24 1.96 -5.30
N LEU A 39 -5.96 2.16 -4.98
CA LEU A 39 -5.38 1.78 -3.70
C LEU A 39 -5.93 2.63 -2.56
N SER A 40 -6.18 3.92 -2.81
CA SER A 40 -6.82 4.80 -1.84
C SER A 40 -8.24 4.36 -1.53
N LYS A 41 -9.00 3.97 -2.56
CA LYS A 41 -10.36 3.46 -2.38
C LYS A 41 -10.36 2.14 -1.62
N ALA A 42 -9.42 1.24 -1.90
CA ALA A 42 -9.26 -0.02 -1.18
C ALA A 42 -9.00 0.21 0.32
N LEU A 43 -8.11 1.15 0.64
CA LEU A 43 -7.86 1.54 2.03
C LEU A 43 -9.12 2.05 2.71
N THR A 44 -9.88 2.93 2.07
CA THR A 44 -11.14 3.44 2.64
C THR A 44 -12.18 2.34 2.83
N ASP A 45 -12.22 1.35 1.94
CA ASP A 45 -13.11 0.18 2.05
C ASP A 45 -12.73 -0.70 3.25
N GLU A 46 -11.44 -0.85 3.53
CA GLU A 46 -10.91 -1.44 4.78
C GLU A 46 -11.17 -0.57 6.04
N GLY A 47 -11.62 0.67 5.88
CA GLY A 47 -11.81 1.63 6.99
C GLY A 47 -10.57 2.46 7.32
N HIS A 48 -9.59 2.54 6.41
CA HIS A 48 -8.36 3.31 6.55
C HIS A 48 -8.35 4.60 5.73
N ASP A 49 -7.71 5.64 6.27
CA ASP A 49 -7.49 6.92 5.59
C ASP A 49 -6.28 6.86 4.64
N PRO A 50 -6.45 6.98 3.31
CA PRO A 50 -5.34 6.86 2.36
C PRO A 50 -4.27 7.96 2.45
N ASP A 51 -4.62 9.12 2.98
CA ASP A 51 -3.69 10.23 3.24
C ASP A 51 -2.90 10.06 4.54
N LYS A 52 -3.45 9.34 5.52
CA LYS A 52 -2.77 9.03 6.78
C LYS A 52 -2.09 7.66 6.79
N TYR A 53 -2.53 6.75 5.93
CA TYR A 53 -2.01 5.40 5.88
C TYR A 53 -0.55 5.41 5.40
N LEU A 54 0.31 4.81 6.20
CA LEU A 54 1.73 4.71 5.93
C LEU A 54 2.07 3.29 5.50
N PHE A 55 2.54 3.18 4.26
CA PHE A 55 2.98 1.92 3.69
C PHE A 55 4.43 1.67 4.06
N THR A 56 4.73 0.49 4.59
CA THR A 56 6.09 0.04 4.84
C THR A 56 6.69 -0.52 3.56
N VAL A 57 7.59 0.23 2.93
CA VAL A 57 8.35 -0.25 1.77
C VAL A 57 9.78 -0.58 2.19
N ASP A 58 10.33 -1.64 1.61
CA ASP A 58 11.75 -1.94 1.76
C ASP A 58 12.56 -1.10 0.76
N SER A 59 13.56 -0.38 1.25
CA SER A 59 14.43 0.47 0.42
C SER A 59 15.35 -0.33 -0.53
N LYS A 60 15.41 -1.67 -0.41
CA LYS A 60 16.24 -2.58 -1.22
C LYS A 60 15.47 -3.49 -2.21
N GLY A 61 14.17 -3.26 -2.43
CA GLY A 61 13.37 -4.03 -3.40
C GLY A 61 12.88 -5.42 -2.92
N GLY A 62 12.98 -5.71 -1.63
CA GLY A 62 12.31 -6.85 -0.99
C GLY A 62 10.80 -6.63 -0.92
N THR A 63 10.03 -7.65 -1.28
CA THR A 63 8.57 -7.67 -1.22
C THR A 63 8.06 -7.05 0.10
N PRO A 64 7.15 -6.05 0.08
CA PRO A 64 6.70 -5.40 1.30
C PRO A 64 6.01 -6.45 2.18
N VAL A 65 6.54 -6.70 3.37
CA VAL A 65 5.93 -7.66 4.29
C VAL A 65 4.74 -6.98 4.97
N LYS A 66 3.55 -7.61 4.83
CA LYS A 66 2.31 -7.14 5.45
C LYS A 66 2.52 -7.08 6.98
N LYS A 67 2.55 -5.90 7.56
CA LYS A 67 2.43 -5.70 9.02
C LYS A 67 1.20 -4.85 9.34
N THR A 68 0.04 -5.47 9.20
CA THR A 68 -1.18 -4.99 9.86
C THR A 68 -1.40 -5.89 11.09
N PRO A 69 -1.25 -5.39 12.34
CA PRO A 69 -1.86 -6.03 13.48
C PRO A 69 -3.38 -5.88 13.30
N HIS A 70 -4.02 -6.95 12.83
CA HIS A 70 -5.46 -7.05 12.75
C HIS A 70 -5.99 -7.26 14.18
N GLU A 71 -6.25 -6.17 14.89
CA GLU A 71 -7.07 -6.23 16.10
C GLU A 71 -8.53 -6.29 15.67
N THR A 72 -8.99 -7.51 15.42
CA THR A 72 -10.42 -7.84 15.47
C THR A 72 -10.91 -7.65 16.88
N LEU A 73 -11.72 -6.60 17.08
CA LEU A 73 -12.56 -6.45 18.25
C LEU A 73 -13.75 -7.43 18.12
N HIS A 74 -13.87 -8.38 19.04
CA HIS A 74 -15.12 -9.07 19.36
C HIS A 74 -15.21 -9.32 20.86
#